data_AF-A0AB73KWV4-F1
#
_entry.id   AF-A0AB73KWV4-F1
#
_cell.length_a   1.000
_cell.length_b   1.000
_cell.length_c   1.000
_cell.angle_alpha   90.00
_cell.angle_beta   90.00
_cell.angle_gamma   90.00
#
_symmetry.space_group_name_H-M   'P 1'
#
loop_
_entity.id
_entity.type
_entity.pdbx_description
1 polymer ?
#
loop_
_entity_poly.entity_id
_entity_poly.type
_entity_poly.pdbx_seq_one_letter_code
_entity_poly.pdbx_strand_id
1 'polypeptide(L)'
;KDAVDLNASESALLAAVLKGATYYDPAGVASDNPAKTTKEANTLRATERWSWILDEEVKDGHLSKSERDKYTDLPKTEPPRANSALGGQVGYLVELANSWVTSHSEDTGITLNKLNQGGYRIYTTFKKDRVKELEKSVSKVYN
;
A
#
# COMPACT_ATOMS: atom_id res chain seq x y z
N LYS A 1 1.30 -4.72 -11.27
CA LYS A 1 0.47 -5.78 -11.90
C LYS A 1 -0.68 -6.07 -10.96
N ASP A 2 -1.77 -6.62 -11.47
CA ASP A 2 -2.83 -7.13 -10.59
C ASP A 2 -2.32 -8.37 -9.85
N ALA A 3 -2.87 -8.66 -8.67
CA ALA A 3 -2.40 -9.76 -7.82
C ALA A 3 -2.43 -11.11 -8.54
N VAL A 4 -3.42 -11.31 -9.42
CA VAL A 4 -3.59 -12.53 -10.22
C VAL A 4 -2.54 -12.72 -11.31
N ASP A 5 -1.82 -11.66 -11.68
CA ASP A 5 -0.82 -11.65 -12.74
C ASP A 5 0.62 -11.69 -12.21
N LEU A 6 0.79 -11.84 -10.90
CA LEU A 6 2.11 -11.90 -10.27
C LEU A 6 2.76 -13.26 -10.48
N ASN A 7 4.05 -13.25 -10.80
CA ASN A 7 4.84 -14.48 -10.78
C ASN A 7 5.30 -14.84 -9.35
N ALA A 8 5.95 -16.00 -9.20
CA ALA A 8 6.42 -16.47 -7.90
C ALA A 8 7.41 -15.50 -7.24
N SER A 9 8.33 -14.89 -8.00
CA SER A 9 9.31 -13.93 -7.47
C SER A 9 8.67 -12.66 -6.94
N GLU A 10 7.71 -12.09 -7.68
CA GLU A 10 6.96 -10.90 -7.27
C GLU A 10 6.08 -11.19 -6.05
N SER A 11 5.45 -12.37 -6.02
CA SER A 11 4.63 -12.83 -4.89
C SER A 11 5.47 -13.06 -3.64
N ALA A 12 6.67 -13.64 -3.77
CA ALA A 12 7.60 -13.84 -2.67
C ALA A 12 8.06 -12.51 -2.05
N LEU A 13 8.26 -11.46 -2.87
CA LEU A 13 8.58 -10.13 -2.35
C LEU A 13 7.43 -9.55 -1.54
N LEU A 14 6.18 -9.65 -2.01
CA LEU A 14 5.01 -9.20 -1.25
C LEU A 14 4.86 -9.97 0.07
N ALA A 15 5.10 -11.29 0.06
CA ALA A 15 5.09 -12.10 1.27
C ALA A 15 6.22 -11.73 2.26
N ALA A 16 7.39 -11.32 1.76
CA ALA A 16 8.45 -10.78 2.61
C ALA A 16 8.05 -9.46 3.28
N VAL A 17 7.41 -8.55 2.54
CA VAL A 17 6.91 -7.27 3.05
C VAL A 17 5.80 -7.47 4.09
N LEU A 18 4.91 -8.45 3.88
CA LEU A 18 3.82 -8.78 4.81
C LEU A 18 4.31 -9.09 6.23
N LYS A 19 5.51 -9.67 6.38
CA LYS A 19 6.13 -9.94 7.68
C LYS A 19 6.35 -8.67 8.52
N GLY A 20 6.59 -7.53 7.86
CA GLY A 20 6.80 -6.26 8.53
C GLY A 20 7.21 -5.17 7.56
N ALA A 21 6.22 -4.45 7.01
CA ALA A 21 6.43 -3.48 5.94
C ALA A 21 7.52 -2.44 6.27
N THR A 22 7.58 -1.97 7.52
CA THR A 22 8.58 -1.01 7.99
C THR A 22 10.04 -1.46 7.76
N TYR A 23 10.34 -2.75 7.89
CA TYR A 23 11.71 -3.28 7.82
C TYR A 23 12.03 -4.05 6.54
N TYR A 24 11.01 -4.40 5.77
CA TYR A 24 11.13 -5.26 4.58
C TYR A 24 10.67 -4.57 3.29
N ASP A 25 10.10 -3.36 3.33
CA ASP A 25 9.83 -2.59 2.11
C ASP A 25 11.15 -2.07 1.50
N PRO A 26 11.55 -2.52 0.29
CA PRO A 26 12.79 -2.10 -0.37
C PRO A 26 12.87 -0.59 -0.63
N ALA A 27 11.76 0.16 -0.61
CA ALA A 27 11.79 1.62 -0.74
C ALA A 27 12.38 2.32 0.50
N GLY A 28 12.44 1.62 1.64
CA GLY A 28 12.67 2.23 2.94
C GLY A 28 11.41 2.91 3.48
N VAL A 29 11.33 3.07 4.80
CA VAL A 29 10.16 3.65 5.47
C VAL A 29 10.62 4.65 6.52
N ALA A 30 10.01 5.83 6.53
CA ALA A 30 10.20 6.77 7.63
C ALA A 30 9.65 6.14 8.92
N SER A 31 10.51 6.01 9.92
CA SER A 31 10.17 5.35 11.19
C SER A 31 10.82 6.09 12.36
N ASP A 32 10.49 5.66 13.57
CA ASP A 32 11.15 6.04 14.82
C ASP A 32 12.63 5.60 14.88
N ASN A 33 13.04 4.62 14.06
CA ASN A 33 14.43 4.19 13.91
C ASN A 33 14.90 4.28 12.44
N PRO A 34 15.11 5.49 11.91
CA PRO A 34 15.40 5.71 10.49
C PRO A 34 16.71 5.07 10.04
N ALA A 35 17.69 4.91 10.94
CA ALA A 35 18.95 4.23 10.65
C ALA A 35 18.76 2.72 10.35
N LYS A 36 17.69 2.10 10.84
CA LYS A 36 17.37 0.69 10.56
C LYS A 36 16.36 0.51 9.44
N THR A 37 15.67 1.55 8.99
CA THR A 37 14.62 1.46 7.97
C THR A 37 15.01 2.16 6.68
N THR A 38 16.32 2.29 6.43
CA THR A 38 16.86 2.83 5.17
C THR A 38 16.54 1.89 4.00
N LYS A 39 16.57 2.46 2.79
CA LYS A 39 16.40 1.72 1.55
C LYS A 39 17.35 0.51 1.49
N GLU A 40 18.62 0.72 1.80
CA GLU A 40 19.66 -0.31 1.72
C GLU A 40 19.43 -1.42 2.75
N ALA A 41 19.16 -1.04 4.01
CA ALA A 41 18.94 -2.00 5.09
C ALA A 41 17.67 -2.84 4.85
N ASN A 42 16.60 -2.22 4.37
CA ASN A 42 15.38 -2.93 4.03
C ASN A 42 15.55 -3.80 2.78
N THR A 43 16.23 -3.30 1.74
CA THR A 43 16.49 -4.09 0.52
C THR A 43 17.25 -5.36 0.83
N LEU A 44 18.26 -5.29 1.72
CA LEU A 44 19.01 -6.46 2.16
C LEU A 44 18.08 -7.49 2.84
N ARG A 45 17.30 -7.07 3.83
CA ARG A 45 16.36 -7.97 4.55
C ARG A 45 15.28 -8.53 3.62
N ALA A 46 14.77 -7.72 2.70
CA ALA A 46 13.80 -8.12 1.70
C ALA A 46 14.38 -9.21 0.81
N THR A 47 15.61 -9.03 0.33
CA THR A 47 16.32 -9.99 -0.53
C THR A 47 16.54 -11.32 0.17
N GLU A 48 17.05 -11.29 1.41
CA GLU A 48 17.26 -12.50 2.21
C GLU A 48 15.94 -13.26 2.42
N ARG A 49 14.87 -12.54 2.78
CA ARG A 49 13.57 -13.15 3.05
C ARG A 49 12.89 -13.66 1.77
N TRP A 50 12.99 -12.90 0.68
CA TRP A 50 12.48 -13.26 -0.64
C TRP A 50 13.13 -14.55 -1.15
N SER A 51 14.46 -14.65 -1.09
CA SER A 51 15.18 -15.87 -1.49
C SER A 51 14.73 -17.06 -0.65
N TRP A 52 14.65 -16.89 0.68
CA TRP A 52 14.20 -17.94 1.58
C TRP A 52 12.77 -18.41 1.26
N ILE A 53 11.83 -17.51 0.96
CA ILE A 53 10.45 -17.87 0.59
C ILE A 53 10.47 -18.74 -0.67
N LEU A 54 11.20 -18.32 -1.70
CA LEU A 54 11.30 -19.08 -2.94
C LEU A 54 11.95 -20.46 -2.73
N ASP A 55 12.90 -20.59 -1.80
CA ASP A 55 13.51 -21.87 -1.45
C ASP A 55 12.54 -22.79 -0.70
N GLU A 56 11.72 -22.25 0.21
CA GLU A 56 10.66 -23.02 0.89
C GLU A 56 9.56 -23.45 -0.09
N GLU A 57 9.17 -22.61 -1.06
CA GLU A 57 8.21 -23.00 -2.11
C GLU A 57 8.71 -24.19 -2.94
N VAL A 58 10.03 -24.30 -3.18
CA VAL A 58 10.62 -25.48 -3.82
C VAL A 58 10.57 -26.69 -2.92
N LYS A 59 10.91 -26.52 -1.64
CA LYS A 59 10.92 -27.59 -0.65
C LYS A 59 9.53 -28.17 -0.40
N ASP A 60 8.51 -27.32 -0.39
CA ASP A 60 7.11 -27.69 -0.19
C ASP A 60 6.43 -28.16 -1.49
N GLY A 61 7.11 -28.05 -2.64
CA GLY A 61 6.65 -28.57 -3.93
C GLY A 61 5.71 -27.64 -4.69
N HIS A 62 5.59 -26.38 -4.28
CA HIS A 62 4.79 -25.35 -4.96
C HIS A 62 5.54 -24.70 -6.13
N LEU A 63 6.88 -24.71 -6.12
CA LEU A 63 7.73 -24.17 -7.17
C LEU A 63 8.74 -25.22 -7.66
N SER A 64 8.94 -25.33 -8.97
CA SER A 64 10.02 -26.20 -9.48
C SER A 64 11.39 -25.57 -9.25
N LYS A 65 12.42 -26.38 -8.98
CA LYS A 65 13.80 -25.88 -8.84
C LYS A 65 14.27 -25.12 -10.09
N SER A 66 13.95 -25.62 -11.29
CA SER A 66 14.32 -24.96 -12.54
C SER A 66 13.67 -23.59 -12.70
N GLU A 67 12.46 -23.38 -12.16
CA GLU A 67 11.81 -22.09 -12.18
C GLU A 67 12.38 -21.15 -11.12
N ARG A 68 12.61 -21.66 -9.91
CA ARG A 68 13.31 -20.96 -8.83
C ARG A 68 14.66 -20.38 -9.26
N ASP A 69 15.43 -21.16 -10.02
CA ASP A 69 16.78 -20.77 -10.48
C ASP A 69 16.75 -19.57 -11.45
N LYS A 70 15.60 -19.25 -12.05
CA LYS A 70 15.43 -18.05 -12.90
C LYS A 70 15.35 -16.75 -12.09
N TYR A 71 15.10 -16.85 -10.80
CA TYR A 71 14.90 -15.72 -9.90
C TYR A 71 16.17 -15.46 -9.10
N THR A 72 17.10 -14.71 -9.70
CA THR A 72 18.41 -14.39 -9.12
C THR A 72 18.44 -13.03 -8.43
N ASP A 73 17.59 -12.11 -8.87
CA ASP A 73 17.57 -10.74 -8.42
C ASP A 73 16.20 -10.35 -7.86
N LEU A 74 16.23 -9.49 -6.85
CA LEU A 74 15.02 -8.94 -6.26
C LEU A 74 14.17 -8.26 -7.35
N PRO A 75 12.84 -8.49 -7.40
CA PRO A 75 11.96 -7.78 -8.31
C PRO A 75 12.14 -6.27 -8.19
N LYS A 76 12.18 -5.58 -9.33
CA LYS A 76 12.22 -4.11 -9.34
C LYS A 76 10.91 -3.57 -8.79
N THR A 77 11.01 -2.69 -7.80
CA THR A 77 9.87 -1.95 -7.26
C THR A 77 9.82 -0.55 -7.85
N GLU A 78 8.59 -0.05 -8.00
CA GLU A 78 8.36 1.36 -8.29
C GLU A 78 8.54 2.18 -7.00
N PRO A 79 9.05 3.41 -7.07
CA PRO A 79 9.09 4.29 -5.91
C PRO A 79 7.67 4.53 -5.37
N PRO A 80 7.50 4.73 -4.05
CA PRO A 80 6.21 5.05 -3.47
C PRO A 80 5.60 6.25 -4.19
N ARG A 81 4.40 6.08 -4.74
CA ARG A 81 3.66 7.19 -5.34
C ARG A 81 2.78 7.81 -4.27
N ALA A 82 2.96 9.10 -4.01
CA ALA A 82 1.91 9.86 -3.35
C ALA A 82 0.65 9.71 -4.21
N ASN A 83 -0.47 9.32 -3.59
CA ASN A 83 -1.72 9.13 -4.33
C ASN A 83 -2.23 10.50 -4.77
N SER A 84 -1.83 10.95 -5.96
CA SER A 84 -2.18 12.28 -6.50
C SER A 84 -3.69 12.49 -6.62
N ALA A 85 -4.46 11.40 -6.66
CA ALA A 85 -5.92 11.42 -6.62
C ALA A 85 -6.48 11.95 -5.29
N LEU A 86 -5.71 11.94 -4.20
CA LEU A 86 -6.08 12.57 -2.92
C LEU A 86 -5.56 14.00 -2.79
N GLY A 87 -5.04 14.60 -3.87
CA GLY A 87 -4.73 16.02 -3.90
C GLY A 87 -5.98 16.89 -3.94
N GLY A 88 -5.89 18.10 -3.37
CA GLY A 88 -6.93 19.13 -3.47
C GLY A 88 -8.27 18.70 -2.87
N GLN A 89 -9.37 19.00 -3.59
CA GLN A 89 -10.74 18.81 -3.10
C GLN A 89 -11.07 17.34 -2.82
N VAL A 90 -10.53 16.40 -3.60
CA VAL A 90 -10.83 14.97 -3.43
C VAL A 90 -10.26 14.45 -2.12
N GLY A 91 -9.04 14.84 -1.76
CA GLY A 91 -8.44 14.49 -0.46
C GLY A 91 -9.26 14.98 0.70
N TYR A 92 -9.69 16.24 0.66
CA TYR A 92 -10.56 16.83 1.69
C TYR A 92 -11.88 16.04 1.86
N LEU A 93 -12.53 15.64 0.76
CA LEU A 93 -13.76 14.87 0.84
C LEU A 93 -13.56 13.46 1.40
N VAL A 94 -12.43 12.82 1.10
CA VAL A 94 -12.06 11.52 1.67
C VAL A 94 -11.78 11.65 3.17
N GLU A 95 -11.04 12.67 3.58
CA GLU A 95 -10.78 12.96 4.99
C GLU A 95 -12.07 13.24 5.76
N LEU A 96 -12.97 14.04 5.18
CA LEU A 96 -14.28 14.34 5.76
C LEU A 96 -15.12 13.07 5.92
N ALA A 97 -15.15 12.19 4.93
CA ALA A 97 -15.87 10.92 5.01
C ALA A 97 -15.29 10.00 6.09
N ASN A 98 -13.95 9.87 6.15
CA ASN A 98 -13.27 9.06 7.16
C ASN A 98 -13.49 9.61 8.58
N SER A 99 -13.45 10.94 8.74
CA SER A 99 -13.72 11.62 10.02
C SER A 99 -15.15 11.42 10.48
N TRP A 100 -16.13 11.50 9.56
CA TRP A 100 -17.52 11.25 9.89
C TRP A 100 -17.73 9.81 10.37
N VAL A 101 -17.21 8.81 9.64
CA VAL A 101 -17.38 7.39 10.00
C VAL A 101 -16.75 7.08 11.36
N THR A 102 -15.55 7.60 11.62
CA THR A 102 -14.83 7.34 12.88
C THR A 102 -15.41 8.09 14.08
N SER A 103 -15.96 9.30 13.89
CA SER A 103 -16.67 10.03 14.94
C SER A 103 -18.01 9.40 15.31
N HIS A 104 -18.65 8.69 14.39
CA HIS A 104 -19.89 7.92 14.61
C HIS A 104 -19.58 6.43 14.78
N SER A 105 -18.44 6.09 15.40
CA SER A 105 -18.02 4.71 15.59
C SER A 105 -18.95 3.90 16.51
N GLU A 106 -19.72 4.57 17.38
CA GLU A 106 -20.76 3.92 18.19
C GLU A 106 -21.92 3.38 17.33
N ASP A 107 -22.33 4.13 16.30
CA ASP A 107 -23.41 3.73 15.40
C ASP A 107 -22.92 2.78 14.30
N THR A 108 -21.73 3.03 13.76
CA THR A 108 -21.19 2.29 12.61
C THR A 108 -20.36 1.07 13.01
N GLY A 109 -19.87 1.02 14.26
CA GLY A 109 -18.91 0.01 14.73
C GLY A 109 -17.51 0.12 14.12
N ILE A 110 -17.23 1.18 13.35
CA ILE A 110 -15.98 1.40 12.61
C ILE A 110 -15.10 2.39 13.37
N THR A 111 -14.07 1.88 14.04
CA THR A 111 -13.03 2.71 14.68
C THR A 111 -11.97 3.11 13.66
N LEU A 112 -11.14 4.10 13.99
CA LEU A 112 -10.01 4.51 13.14
C LEU A 112 -9.07 3.34 12.83
N ASN A 113 -8.76 2.49 13.81
CA ASN A 113 -7.92 1.32 13.59
C ASN A 113 -8.55 0.32 12.61
N LYS A 114 -9.87 0.07 12.71
CA LYS A 114 -10.58 -0.78 11.74
C LYS A 114 -10.58 -0.15 10.36
N LEU A 115 -10.84 1.15 10.26
CA LEU A 115 -10.85 1.85 9.00
C LEU A 115 -9.48 1.79 8.30
N ASN A 116 -8.38 1.94 9.07
CA ASN A 116 -7.02 1.85 8.57
C ASN A 116 -6.60 0.44 8.12
N GLN A 117 -7.26 -0.62 8.61
CA GLN A 117 -7.06 -1.97 8.09
C GLN A 117 -7.61 -2.13 6.65
N GLY A 118 -8.42 -1.18 6.18
CA GLY A 118 -8.96 -1.15 4.82
C GLY A 118 -10.14 -2.11 4.61
N GLY A 119 -10.48 -2.38 3.35
CA GLY A 119 -11.55 -3.32 2.96
C GLY A 119 -12.97 -2.73 2.91
N TYR A 120 -13.17 -1.47 3.35
CA TYR A 120 -14.46 -0.81 3.33
C TYR A 120 -14.74 -0.14 1.98
N ARG A 121 -16.00 -0.20 1.54
CA ARG A 121 -16.55 0.67 0.50
C ARG A 121 -17.48 1.67 1.15
N ILE A 122 -17.04 2.93 1.26
CA ILE A 122 -17.82 4.01 1.87
C ILE A 122 -18.64 4.71 0.78
N TYR A 123 -19.96 4.65 0.90
CA TYR A 123 -20.89 5.37 0.03
C TYR A 123 -21.32 6.65 0.72
N THR A 124 -21.02 7.79 0.11
CA THR A 124 -21.30 9.10 0.69
C THR A 124 -22.53 9.75 0.05
N THR A 125 -23.04 10.80 0.69
CA THR A 125 -24.13 11.62 0.17
C THR A 125 -23.64 12.78 -0.71
N PHE A 126 -22.34 12.80 -1.04
CA PHE A 126 -21.75 13.86 -1.85
C PHE A 126 -22.36 13.89 -3.24
N LYS A 127 -22.84 15.06 -3.65
CA LYS A 127 -23.38 15.29 -4.99
C LYS A 127 -22.24 15.72 -5.91
N LYS A 128 -21.80 14.80 -6.78
CA LYS A 128 -20.65 14.98 -7.69
C LYS A 128 -20.69 16.31 -8.46
N ASP A 129 -21.85 16.69 -8.99
CA ASP A 129 -21.99 17.91 -9.78
C ASP A 129 -21.85 19.18 -8.92
N ARG A 130 -22.42 19.19 -7.72
CA ARG A 130 -22.29 20.32 -6.77
C ARG A 130 -20.87 20.50 -6.27
N VAL A 131 -20.17 19.39 -6.01
CA VAL A 131 -18.76 19.39 -5.61
C VAL A 131 -17.90 20.05 -6.71
N LYS A 132 -18.13 19.68 -7.97
CA LYS A 132 -17.43 20.28 -9.13
C LYS A 132 -17.78 21.76 -9.33
N GLU A 133 -19.03 22.16 -9.12
CA GLU A 133 -19.44 23.56 -9.21
C GLU A 133 -18.77 24.42 -8.12
N LEU A 134 -18.68 23.89 -6.90
CA LEU A 134 -17.95 24.52 -5.80
C LEU A 134 -16.47 24.68 -6.15
N GLU A 135 -15.84 23.61 -6.64
CA GLU A 135 -14.43 23.63 -7.07
C GLU A 135 -14.17 24.74 -8.09
N LYS A 136 -14.97 24.76 -9.16
CA LYS A 136 -14.88 25.80 -10.21
C LYS A 136 -15.07 27.21 -9.66
N SER A 137 -15.99 27.38 -8.71
CA SER A 137 -16.27 28.68 -8.10
C SER A 137 -15.09 29.18 -7.27
N VAL A 138 -14.46 28.29 -6.50
CA VAL A 138 -13.27 28.60 -5.70
C VAL A 138 -12.07 28.87 -6.62
N SER A 139 -11.82 28.02 -7.62
CA SER A 139 -10.70 28.20 -8.56
C SER A 139 -10.76 29.50 -9.37
N LYS A 140 -11.95 30.09 -9.58
CA LYS A 140 -12.11 31.40 -10.24
C LYS A 140 -11.70 32.60 -9.39
N VAL A 141 -11.63 32.43 -8.07
CA VAL A 141 -11.26 33.50 -7.12
C VAL A 141 -9.76 33.44 -6.81
N TYR A 142 -9.18 32.24 -6.84
CA TYR A 142 -7.77 32.01 -6.50
C TYR A 142 -6.82 32.01 -7.71
N ASN A 143 -7.32 31.90 -8.94
CA ASN A 143 -6.56 32.04 -10.20
C ASN A 143 -7.01 33.27 -10.98
#